data_AF-A0A3D4DLC2-F1
#
_entry.id   AF-A0A3D4DLC2-F1
#
_cell.length_a   1.000
_cell.length_b   1.000
_cell.length_c   1.000
_cell.angle_alpha   90.00
_cell.angle_beta   90.00
_cell.angle_gamma   90.00
#
_symmetry.space_group_name_H-M   'P 1'
#
loop_
_entity.id
_entity.type
_entity.pdbx_description
1 polymer ?
#
loop_
_entity_poly.entity_id
_entity_poly.type
_entity_poly.pdbx_seq_one_letter_code
_entity_poly.pdbx_strand_id
1 'polypeptide(L)' 'MARLTDISGIGPALDAKLREIGIGDPAALAAADPARLTALRGVSLARAEAFRTAAAGLTATAPKAR' A
#
# COMPACT_ATOMS: atom_id res chain seq x y z
N MET A 1 -7.34 7.43 11.17
CA MET A 1 -7.40 6.97 9.77
C MET A 1 -5.97 6.88 9.25
N ALA A 2 -5.39 5.69 9.22
CA ALA A 2 -4.06 5.49 8.65
C ALA A 2 -4.11 5.71 7.13
N ARG A 3 -3.24 6.56 6.59
CA ARG A 3 -3.16 6.86 5.16
C ARG A 3 -2.02 6.08 4.53
N LEU A 4 -2.13 5.75 3.25
CA LEU A 4 -1.04 5.10 2.51
C LEU A 4 0.22 5.98 2.49
N THR A 5 0.06 7.30 2.49
CA THR A 5 1.16 8.28 2.59
C THR A 5 1.96 8.23 3.88
N ASP A 6 1.47 7.53 4.92
CA ASP A 6 2.21 7.31 6.17
C ASP A 6 3.33 6.25 6.00
N ILE A 7 3.20 5.41 4.97
CA ILE A 7 4.20 4.40 4.63
C ILE A 7 5.39 5.08 3.95
N SER A 8 6.55 4.96 4.58
CA SER A 8 7.80 5.52 4.07
C SER A 8 8.11 4.95 2.67
N GLY A 9 8.19 5.84 1.67
CA GLY A 9 8.36 5.51 0.26
C GLY A 9 7.08 5.56 -0.59
N ILE A 10 5.90 5.73 0.03
CA ILE A 10 4.65 6.05 -0.68
C ILE A 10 4.44 7.57 -0.67
N GLY A 11 4.78 8.21 -1.79
CA GLY A 11 4.48 9.63 -1.99
C GLY A 11 3.04 9.89 -2.44
N PRO A 12 2.58 11.14 -2.44
CA PRO A 12 1.22 11.52 -2.87
C PRO A 12 0.90 11.11 -4.32
N ALA A 13 1.91 11.07 -5.20
CA ALA A 13 1.75 10.59 -6.57
C ALA A 13 1.49 9.07 -6.65
N LEU A 14 2.09 8.28 -5.74
CA LEU A 14 1.87 6.84 -5.70
C LEU A 14 0.53 6.53 -5.03
N ASP A 15 0.15 7.25 -3.97
CA ASP A 15 -1.18 7.18 -3.34
C ASP A 15 -2.30 7.41 -4.37
N ALA A 16 -2.18 8.46 -5.20
CA ALA A 16 -3.16 8.73 -6.25
C ALA A 16 -3.28 7.55 -7.23
N LYS A 17 -2.16 7.03 -7.72
CA LYS A 17 -2.16 5.86 -8.63
C LYS A 17 -2.72 4.61 -7.99
N LEU A 18 -2.42 4.37 -6.71
CA LEU A 18 -2.96 3.25 -5.94
C LEU A 18 -4.48 3.38 -5.81
N ARG A 19 -4.98 4.58 -5.49
CA ARG A 19 -6.42 4.88 -5.49
C ARG A 19 -7.08 4.65 -6.84
N GLU A 20 -6.43 5.03 -7.94
CA GLU A 20 -6.97 4.81 -9.29
C GLU A 20 -7.14 3.32 -9.61
N ILE A 21 -6.27 2.46 -9.07
CA ILE A 21 -6.41 0.99 -9.21
C ILE A 21 -7.26 0.35 -8.10
N GLY A 22 -7.95 1.15 -7.28
CA GLY A 22 -8.85 0.69 -6.22
C GLY A 22 -8.19 0.39 -4.87
N ILE A 23 -6.92 0.74 -4.70
CA ILE A 23 -6.17 0.57 -3.44
C ILE A 23 -6.16 1.91 -2.70
N GLY A 24 -7.18 2.14 -1.88
CA GLY A 24 -7.35 3.37 -1.09
C GLY A 24 -6.88 3.27 0.37
N ASP A 25 -6.63 2.05 0.86
CA ASP A 25 -6.43 1.77 2.28
C ASP A 25 -5.21 0.85 2.52
N PRO A 26 -4.55 0.95 3.69
CA PRO A 26 -3.43 0.07 4.06
C PRO A 26 -3.82 -1.41 4.00
N ALA A 27 -5.05 -1.76 4.36
CA ALA A 27 -5.54 -3.14 4.27
C ALA A 27 -5.60 -3.66 2.83
N ALA A 28 -6.10 -2.83 1.92
CA ALA A 28 -6.13 -3.15 0.50
C ALA A 28 -4.71 -3.27 -0.07
N LEU A 29 -3.79 -2.41 0.39
CA LEU A 29 -2.39 -2.45 -0.04
C LEU A 29 -1.66 -3.70 0.46
N ALA A 30 -1.84 -4.08 1.73
CA ALA A 30 -1.23 -5.28 2.30
C ALA A 30 -1.70 -6.56 1.58
N ALA A 31 -2.99 -6.61 1.23
CA ALA A 31 -3.61 -7.71 0.48
C ALA A 31 -3.34 -7.63 -1.04
N ALA A 32 -2.87 -6.49 -1.56
CA ALA A 32 -2.62 -6.32 -2.97
C ALA A 32 -1.44 -7.16 -3.44
N ASP A 33 -1.53 -7.63 -4.69
CA ASP A 33 -0.48 -8.41 -5.30
C ASP A 33 0.73 -7.53 -5.69
N PRO A 34 1.96 -7.93 -5.36
CA PRO A 34 3.14 -7.15 -5.67
C PRO A 34 3.35 -7.00 -7.18
N ALA A 35 2.89 -7.92 -8.02
CA ALA A 35 2.95 -7.77 -9.47
C ALA A 35 2.09 -6.58 -9.95
N ARG A 36 0.90 -6.38 -9.36
CA ARG A 36 0.07 -5.18 -9.63
C ARG A 36 0.77 -3.89 -9.23
N LEU A 37 1.47 -3.91 -8.11
CA LEU A 37 2.25 -2.76 -7.66
C LEU A 37 3.42 -2.48 -8.62
N THR A 38 4.11 -3.52 -9.10
CA THR A 38 5.20 -3.36 -10.09
C THR A 38 4.75 -2.91 -11.47
N ALA A 39 3.45 -3.05 -11.79
CA ALA A 39 2.89 -2.46 -13.01
C ALA A 39 2.91 -0.92 -12.98
N LEU A 40 3.00 -0.31 -11.79
CA LEU A 40 3.18 1.12 -11.64
C LEU A 40 4.64 1.50 -11.96
N ARG A 41 4.83 2.36 -12.97
CA ARG A 41 6.16 2.90 -13.28
C ARG A 41 6.81 3.51 -12.04
N GLY A 42 7.99 3.02 -11.67
CA GLY A 42 8.78 3.48 -10.52
C GLY A 42 8.66 2.61 -9.27
N VAL A 43 7.83 1.56 -9.31
CA VAL A 43 7.70 0.58 -8.23
C VAL A 43 8.40 -0.72 -8.63
N SER A 44 9.50 -1.02 -7.95
CA SER A 44 10.20 -2.30 -8.08
C SER A 44 9.54 -3.36 -7.19
N LEU A 45 9.79 -4.65 -7.46
CA LEU A 45 9.28 -5.74 -6.63
C LEU A 45 9.66 -5.57 -5.15
N ALA A 46 10.92 -5.21 -4.88
CA ALA A 46 11.40 -4.93 -3.52
C ALA A 46 10.63 -3.80 -2.82
N ARG A 47 10.24 -2.74 -3.57
CA ARG A 47 9.43 -1.64 -3.04
C ARG A 47 8.00 -2.10 -2.77
N ALA A 48 7.41 -2.86 -3.69
CA ALA A 48 6.08 -3.43 -3.53
C ALA A 48 5.98 -4.30 -2.26
N GLU A 49 6.98 -5.16 -2.02
CA GLU A 49 7.03 -5.98 -0.81
C GLU A 49 7.22 -5.15 0.47
N ALA A 50 8.08 -4.13 0.43
CA ALA A 50 8.26 -3.21 1.55
C ALA A 50 6.95 -2.47 1.88
N PHE A 51 6.21 -2.02 0.86
CA PHE A 51 4.91 -1.38 1.03
C PHE A 51 3.88 -2.32 1.63
N ARG A 52 3.80 -3.57 1.15
CA ARG A 52 2.89 -4.58 1.71
C ARG A 52 3.22 -4.88 3.17
N THR A 53 4.50 -5.03 3.50
CA THR A 53 4.95 -5.29 4.87
C THR A 53 4.63 -4.11 5.80
N ALA A 54 4.92 -2.89 5.38
CA ALA A 54 4.61 -1.69 6.15
C ALA A 54 3.09 -1.50 6.31
N ALA A 55 2.32 -1.71 5.24
CA ALA A 55 0.87 -1.68 5.28
C ALA A 55 0.30 -2.77 6.20
N ALA A 56 0.85 -3.98 6.15
CA ALA A 56 0.48 -5.08 7.03
C ALA A 56 0.71 -4.70 8.50
N GLY A 57 1.84 -4.05 8.81
CA GLY A 57 2.14 -3.50 10.13
C GLY A 57 1.12 -2.48 10.61
N LEU A 58 0.67 -1.57 9.72
CA LEU A 58 -0.38 -0.59 10.04
C LEU A 58 -1.77 -1.23 10.22
N THR A 59 -2.09 -2.28 9.46
CA THR A 59 -3.33 -3.05 9.67
C THR A 59 -3.29 -3.96 10.88
N ALA A 60 -2.13 -4.47 11.29
CA ALA A 60 -2.02 -5.30 12.48
C ALA A 60 -2.36 -4.51 13.76
N THR A 61 -2.13 -3.20 13.75
CA THR A 61 -2.56 -2.27 14.80
C THR A 61 -4.00 -1.78 14.63
N ALA A 62 -4.63 -2.00 13.47
CA ALA A 62 -6.03 -1.72 13.24
C ALA A 62 -6.85 -2.95 13.64
N PRO A 63 -7.57 -2.95 14.77
CA PRO A 63 -8.42 -4.08 15.11
C PRO A 63 -9.41 -4.27 13.97
N LYS A 64 -9.36 -5.44 13.34
CA LYS A 64 -10.38 -5.96 12.44
C LYS A 64 -11.65 -6.19 13.26
N ALA A 65 -12.36 -5.12 13.58
CA ALA A 65 -13.69 -5.16 14.12
C ALA A 65 -14.67 -5.09 12.95
N ARG A 66 -15.16 -6.27 12.53
CA ARG A 66 -16.58 -6.65 12.47
C ARG A 66 -16.83 -7.75 11.45
#